data_AF-C0PGS7-F1
#
_entry.id   AF-C0PGS7-F1
#
_cell.length_a   1.000
_cell.length_b   1.000
_cell.length_c   1.000
_cell.angle_alpha   90.00
_cell.angle_beta   90.00
_cell.angle_gamma   90.00
#
_symmetry.space_group_name_H-M   'P 1'
#
loop_
_entity.id
_entity.type
_entity.pdbx_description
1 polymer ?
#
loop_
_entity_poly.entity_id
_entity_poly.type
_entity_poly.pdbx_seq_one_letter_code
_entity_poly.pdbx_strand_id
1 'polypeptide(L)'
;MAQPLVVKKDDDLDEEEYYSPFLGIEKGAVLQEARVFHDPQLDARRCCQVITKLLYLLNQGDTFTKVEATEVFFATTKLFQSKDVGLRRMVYLMIKELSPSADEVIIVTSSLMKDMNSKTDMYRANAIRVLCRIIDSTLLTQIERYLKQAIVDKNPVVASAALVSGIYLLQVCPVLHLDILLLVCGSFSSFLLCFPHVCTIGRQVRKL
;
A
#
# COMPACT_ATOMS: atom_id res chain seq x y z
N MET A 1 17.22 -42.69 -50.41
CA MET A 1 16.03 -41.86 -50.63
C MET A 1 15.62 -41.28 -49.29
N ALA A 2 15.78 -39.96 -49.10
CA ALA A 2 15.21 -39.22 -47.99
C ALA A 2 14.84 -37.84 -48.57
N GLN A 3 13.54 -37.55 -48.59
CA GLN A 3 12.97 -36.31 -49.09
C GLN A 3 13.25 -35.17 -48.07
N PRO A 4 13.48 -33.92 -48.51
CA PRO A 4 13.52 -32.78 -47.60
C PRO A 4 12.07 -32.34 -47.28
N LEU A 5 11.78 -32.20 -45.98
CA LEU A 5 10.50 -31.68 -45.50
C LEU A 5 10.42 -30.17 -45.78
N VAL A 6 9.35 -29.81 -46.49
CA VAL A 6 8.95 -28.45 -46.83
C VAL A 6 8.71 -27.64 -45.56
N VAL A 7 9.44 -26.52 -45.43
CA VAL A 7 9.15 -25.46 -44.46
C VAL A 7 7.81 -24.83 -44.85
N LYS A 8 6.76 -25.14 -44.09
CA LYS A 8 5.53 -24.35 -44.11
C LYS A 8 5.78 -23.11 -43.24
N LYS A 9 5.76 -21.97 -43.92
CA LYS A 9 5.80 -20.64 -43.35
C LYS A 9 4.37 -20.34 -42.89
N ASP A 10 4.06 -20.65 -41.64
CA ASP A 10 2.83 -20.23 -41.00
C ASP A 10 3.06 -18.78 -40.51
N ASP A 11 2.96 -17.86 -41.46
CA ASP A 11 2.62 -16.46 -41.18
C ASP A 11 1.13 -16.49 -40.74
N ASP A 12 0.85 -16.16 -39.47
CA ASP A 12 -0.44 -15.70 -38.89
C ASP A 12 -0.43 -16.00 -37.37
N LEU A 13 0.55 -15.44 -36.65
CA LEU A 13 0.42 -15.27 -35.20
C LEU A 13 -0.22 -13.90 -35.00
N ASP A 14 -1.53 -13.90 -34.79
CA ASP A 14 -2.30 -12.76 -34.34
C ASP A 14 -1.54 -12.04 -33.21
N GLU A 15 -1.04 -10.83 -33.50
CA GLU A 15 -0.71 -9.85 -32.48
C GLU A 15 -2.02 -9.52 -31.76
N GLU A 16 -2.34 -10.29 -30.70
CA GLU A 16 -3.23 -9.82 -29.64
C GLU A 16 -2.57 -8.58 -29.04
N GLU A 17 -2.82 -7.44 -29.69
CA GLU A 17 -2.50 -6.11 -29.21
C GLU A 17 -3.07 -6.02 -27.79
N TYR A 18 -2.17 -6.09 -26.81
CA TYR A 18 -2.50 -6.11 -25.39
C TYR A 18 -3.08 -4.75 -25.01
N TYR A 19 -4.37 -4.55 -25.33
CA TYR A 19 -5.09 -3.32 -25.03
C TYR A 19 -5.17 -3.19 -23.51
N SER A 20 -4.22 -2.43 -22.95
CA SER A 20 -4.28 -2.04 -21.56
C SER A 20 -5.57 -1.25 -21.35
N PRO A 21 -6.41 -1.58 -20.34
CA PRO A 21 -7.59 -0.78 -19.98
C PRO A 21 -7.28 0.69 -19.64
N PHE A 22 -5.98 1.02 -19.53
CA PHE A 22 -5.44 2.33 -19.26
C PHE A 22 -4.79 2.99 -20.49
N LEU A 23 -5.00 2.46 -21.70
CA LEU A 23 -4.50 3.08 -22.93
C LEU A 23 -5.13 4.48 -23.10
N GLY A 24 -4.30 5.50 -23.30
CA GLY A 24 -4.75 6.89 -23.46
C GLY A 24 -5.23 7.56 -22.17
N ILE A 25 -4.85 7.05 -21.00
CA ILE A 25 -5.22 7.70 -19.74
C ILE A 25 -4.47 9.03 -19.58
N GLU A 26 -5.23 10.12 -19.41
CA GLU A 26 -4.67 11.46 -19.22
C GLU A 26 -4.76 11.88 -17.75
N LYS A 27 -3.65 12.34 -17.19
CA LYS A 27 -3.56 12.82 -15.80
C LYS A 27 -4.68 13.82 -15.44
N GLY A 28 -4.92 14.81 -16.29
CA GLY A 28 -5.93 15.85 -16.06
C GLY A 28 -7.35 15.28 -15.92
N ALA A 29 -7.70 14.32 -16.79
CA ALA A 29 -9.01 13.66 -16.74
C ALA A 29 -9.19 12.85 -15.45
N VAL A 30 -8.16 12.09 -15.04
CA VAL A 30 -8.22 11.29 -13.80
C VAL A 30 -8.32 12.18 -12.56
N LEU A 31 -7.60 13.30 -12.51
CA LEU A 31 -7.70 14.26 -11.41
C LEU A 31 -9.11 14.90 -11.34
N GLN A 32 -9.76 15.11 -12.48
CA GLN A 32 -11.15 15.57 -12.51
C GLN A 32 -12.11 14.49 -12.03
N GLU A 33 -11.89 13.22 -12.40
CA GLU A 33 -12.67 12.08 -11.90
C GLU A 33 -12.55 11.91 -10.37
N ALA A 34 -11.40 12.23 -9.77
CA ALA A 34 -11.16 12.16 -8.33
C ALA A 34 -12.13 13.02 -7.48
N ARG A 35 -12.81 13.98 -8.10
CA ARG A 35 -13.88 14.75 -7.45
C ARG A 35 -15.04 13.88 -6.94
N VAL A 36 -15.21 12.66 -7.48
CA VAL A 36 -16.20 11.69 -6.98
C VAL A 36 -16.01 11.36 -5.49
N PHE A 37 -14.81 11.50 -4.95
CA PHE A 37 -14.54 11.26 -3.53
C PHE A 37 -15.21 12.27 -2.59
N HIS A 38 -15.69 13.40 -3.13
CA HIS A 38 -16.41 14.43 -2.39
C HIS A 38 -17.93 14.20 -2.37
N ASP A 39 -18.43 13.19 -3.09
CA ASP A 39 -19.86 12.89 -3.14
C ASP A 39 -20.37 12.43 -1.76
N PRO A 40 -21.45 13.04 -1.21
CA PRO A 40 -22.06 12.56 0.03
C PRO A 40 -22.54 11.10 -0.06
N GLN A 41 -22.89 10.61 -1.25
CA GLN A 41 -23.25 9.20 -1.48
C GLN A 41 -22.10 8.46 -2.16
N LEU A 42 -21.15 7.96 -1.35
CA LEU A 42 -19.97 7.27 -1.86
C LEU A 42 -20.31 5.93 -2.55
N ASP A 43 -20.05 5.86 -3.85
CA ASP A 43 -20.00 4.60 -4.60
C ASP A 43 -18.59 3.99 -4.48
N ALA A 44 -18.47 2.92 -3.70
CA ALA A 44 -17.20 2.26 -3.46
C ALA A 44 -16.55 1.70 -4.74
N ARG A 45 -17.34 1.18 -5.68
CA ARG A 45 -16.81 0.58 -6.92
C ARG A 45 -16.21 1.67 -7.79
N ARG A 46 -16.93 2.77 -7.96
CA ARG A 46 -16.45 3.93 -8.72
C ARG A 46 -15.22 4.56 -8.07
N CYS A 47 -15.21 4.69 -6.74
CA CYS A 47 -14.05 5.22 -6.03
C CYS A 47 -12.81 4.33 -6.22
N CYS A 48 -12.95 3.00 -6.12
CA CYS A 48 -11.86 2.05 -6.38
C CYS A 48 -11.29 2.18 -7.78
N GLN A 49 -12.13 2.37 -8.81
CA GLN A 49 -11.68 2.56 -10.19
C GLN A 49 -10.84 3.81 -10.34
N VAL A 50 -11.29 4.94 -9.78
CA VAL A 50 -10.53 6.20 -9.83
C VAL A 50 -9.22 6.11 -9.06
N ILE A 51 -9.21 5.49 -7.87
CA ILE A 51 -7.98 5.21 -7.14
C ILE A 51 -7.00 4.38 -7.99
N THR A 52 -7.49 3.32 -8.65
CA THR A 52 -6.64 2.46 -9.47
C THR A 52 -5.99 3.24 -10.62
N LYS A 53 -6.75 4.14 -11.26
CA LYS A 53 -6.23 5.05 -12.29
C LYS A 53 -5.14 5.99 -11.73
N LEU A 54 -5.37 6.59 -10.55
CA LEU A 54 -4.38 7.45 -9.89
C LEU A 54 -3.09 6.69 -9.56
N LEU A 55 -3.20 5.49 -8.99
CA LEU A 55 -2.05 4.62 -8.70
C LEU A 55 -1.32 4.20 -9.97
N TYR A 56 -2.04 3.95 -11.07
CA TYR A 56 -1.45 3.61 -12.35
C TYR A 56 -0.58 4.75 -12.89
N LEU A 57 -1.09 5.99 -12.86
CA LEU A 57 -0.32 7.18 -13.26
C LEU A 57 0.96 7.33 -12.43
N LEU A 58 0.84 7.25 -11.10
CA LEU A 58 1.99 7.33 -10.20
C LEU A 58 3.03 6.22 -10.49
N ASN A 59 2.59 5.00 -10.79
CA ASN A 59 3.48 3.89 -11.14
C ASN A 59 4.13 4.03 -12.53
N GLN A 60 3.50 4.74 -13.46
CA GLN A 60 4.10 5.07 -14.77
C GLN A 60 5.19 6.17 -14.66
N GLY A 61 5.32 6.78 -13.48
CA GLY A 61 6.28 7.85 -13.23
C GLY A 61 5.70 9.26 -13.36
N ASP A 62 4.38 9.40 -13.56
CA ASP A 62 3.74 10.71 -13.52
C ASP A 62 3.84 11.29 -12.11
N THR A 63 4.34 12.52 -12.02
CA THR A 63 4.42 13.24 -10.76
C THR A 63 3.22 14.17 -10.60
N PHE A 64 2.59 14.15 -9.43
CA PHE A 64 1.61 15.16 -9.05
C PHE A 64 2.34 16.39 -8.51
N THR A 65 1.85 17.57 -8.89
CA THR A 65 2.28 18.81 -8.24
C THR A 65 1.85 18.77 -6.78
N LYS A 66 2.49 19.58 -5.93
CA LYS A 66 2.14 19.65 -4.51
C LYS A 66 0.64 19.93 -4.29
N VAL A 67 0.07 20.84 -5.10
CA VAL A 67 -1.36 21.20 -5.00
C VAL A 67 -2.25 20.01 -5.36
N GLU A 68 -1.99 19.35 -6.49
CA GLU A 68 -2.76 18.18 -6.93
C GLU A 68 -2.67 17.03 -5.92
N ALA A 69 -1.46 16.74 -5.41
CA ALA A 69 -1.22 15.68 -4.43
C ALA A 69 -2.01 15.93 -3.14
N THR A 70 -1.96 17.17 -2.64
CA THR A 70 -2.71 17.59 -1.45
C THR A 70 -4.22 17.50 -1.66
N GLU A 71 -4.74 17.97 -2.80
CA GLU A 71 -6.17 17.86 -3.11
C GLU A 71 -6.63 16.40 -3.16
N VAL A 72 -5.88 15.53 -3.86
CA VAL A 72 -6.15 14.09 -3.93
C VAL A 72 -6.04 13.44 -2.55
N PHE A 73 -5.08 13.85 -1.72
CA PHE A 73 -4.93 13.36 -0.36
C PHE A 73 -6.17 13.67 0.48
N PHE A 74 -6.58 14.94 0.56
CA PHE A 74 -7.76 15.36 1.30
C PHE A 74 -9.03 14.67 0.78
N ALA A 75 -9.18 14.54 -0.53
CA ALA A 75 -10.28 13.81 -1.14
C ALA A 75 -10.27 12.32 -0.71
N THR A 76 -9.11 11.69 -0.74
CA THR A 76 -8.92 10.28 -0.32
C THR A 76 -9.24 10.09 1.17
N THR A 77 -8.91 11.04 2.04
CA THR A 77 -9.22 10.91 3.48
C THR A 77 -10.72 10.80 3.76
N LYS A 78 -11.58 11.38 2.92
CA LYS A 78 -13.05 11.27 3.07
C LYS A 78 -13.55 9.84 2.86
N LEU A 79 -12.84 9.04 2.07
CA LEU A 79 -13.19 7.66 1.78
C LEU A 79 -13.09 6.74 3.01
N PHE A 80 -12.41 7.17 4.09
CA PHE A 80 -12.45 6.48 5.39
C PHE A 80 -13.85 6.39 6.02
N GLN A 81 -14.82 7.18 5.54
CA GLN A 81 -16.22 7.09 5.96
C GLN A 81 -16.90 5.82 5.44
N SER A 82 -16.42 5.28 4.31
CA SER A 82 -16.96 4.03 3.75
C SER A 82 -16.55 2.82 4.60
N LYS A 83 -17.51 1.88 4.73
CA LYS A 83 -17.31 0.59 5.41
C LYS A 83 -16.85 -0.52 4.46
N ASP A 84 -16.79 -0.25 3.15
CA ASP A 84 -16.36 -1.23 2.16
C ASP A 84 -14.88 -1.62 2.36
N VAL A 85 -14.63 -2.92 2.49
CA VAL A 85 -13.30 -3.46 2.79
C VAL A 85 -12.35 -3.27 1.61
N GLY A 86 -12.86 -3.41 0.38
CA GLY A 86 -12.08 -3.24 -0.85
C GLY A 86 -11.58 -1.80 -0.98
N LEU A 87 -12.49 -0.84 -0.86
CA LEU A 87 -12.17 0.58 -0.89
C LEU A 87 -11.20 0.96 0.24
N ARG A 88 -11.41 0.45 1.45
CA ARG A 88 -10.49 0.72 2.57
C ARG A 88 -9.05 0.29 2.25
N ARG A 89 -8.85 -0.84 1.57
CA ARG A 89 -7.53 -1.28 1.11
C ARG A 89 -6.94 -0.36 0.04
N MET A 90 -7.77 0.11 -0.90
CA MET A 90 -7.33 1.06 -1.92
C MET A 90 -6.90 2.40 -1.30
N VAL A 91 -7.61 2.87 -0.27
CA VAL A 91 -7.26 4.09 0.50
C VAL A 91 -5.89 3.96 1.17
N TYR A 92 -5.60 2.81 1.79
CA TYR A 92 -4.28 2.55 2.38
C TYR A 92 -3.14 2.64 1.36
N LEU A 93 -3.35 2.11 0.16
CA LEU A 93 -2.37 2.21 -0.92
C LEU A 93 -2.16 3.66 -1.36
N MET A 94 -3.24 4.40 -1.60
CA MET A 94 -3.14 5.82 -2.00
C MET A 94 -2.37 6.67 -1.01
N ILE A 95 -2.66 6.54 0.29
CA ILE A 95 -1.98 7.31 1.34
C ILE A 95 -0.47 7.01 1.34
N LYS A 96 -0.11 5.75 1.10
CA LYS A 96 1.28 5.32 1.05
C LYS A 96 2.03 5.90 -0.15
N GLU A 97 1.38 5.98 -1.32
CA GLU A 97 2.01 6.44 -2.56
C GLU A 97 2.03 7.97 -2.71
N LEU A 98 1.08 8.71 -2.10
CA LEU A 98 1.08 10.17 -2.14
C LEU A 98 2.18 10.83 -1.30
N SER A 99 2.81 10.09 -0.37
CA SER A 99 3.84 10.60 0.55
C SER A 99 3.46 11.94 1.21
N PRO A 100 2.40 11.96 2.04
CA PRO A 100 1.87 13.19 2.63
C PRO A 100 2.90 13.97 3.45
N SER A 101 2.73 15.28 3.47
CA SER A 101 3.45 16.19 4.35
C SER A 101 3.11 15.96 5.83
N ALA A 102 3.91 16.50 6.75
CA ALA A 102 3.70 16.31 8.20
C ALA A 102 2.29 16.74 8.66
N ASP A 103 1.77 17.85 8.12
CA ASP A 103 0.44 18.35 8.46
C ASP A 103 -0.68 17.41 7.99
N GLU A 104 -0.50 16.80 6.82
CA GLU A 104 -1.43 15.85 6.22
C GLU A 104 -1.42 14.50 6.96
N VAL A 105 -0.25 14.04 7.40
CA VAL A 105 -0.09 12.80 8.19
C VAL A 105 -0.95 12.84 9.45
N ILE A 106 -1.03 13.99 10.13
CA ILE A 106 -1.83 14.16 11.36
C ILE A 106 -3.31 13.83 11.10
N ILE A 107 -3.84 14.18 9.93
CA ILE A 107 -5.25 13.99 9.57
C ILE A 107 -5.63 12.51 9.52
N VAL A 108 -4.79 11.69 8.89
CA VAL A 108 -5.05 10.25 8.74
C VAL A 108 -4.60 9.43 9.95
N THR A 109 -3.72 9.98 10.80
CA THR A 109 -3.15 9.28 11.96
C THR A 109 -4.23 8.76 12.90
N SER A 110 -5.24 9.57 13.24
CA SER A 110 -6.34 9.13 14.13
C SER A 110 -7.16 7.98 13.53
N SER A 111 -7.44 8.05 12.22
CA SER A 111 -8.18 7.01 11.50
C SER A 111 -7.38 5.71 11.41
N LEU A 112 -6.08 5.79 11.14
CA LEU A 112 -5.18 4.64 11.11
C LEU A 112 -5.00 4.02 12.50
N MET A 113 -4.83 4.83 13.54
CA MET A 113 -4.76 4.33 14.93
C MET A 113 -6.05 3.63 15.36
N LYS A 114 -7.21 4.11 14.90
CA LYS A 114 -8.49 3.42 15.10
C LYS A 114 -8.52 2.06 14.40
N ASP A 115 -8.06 2.00 13.16
CA ASP A 115 -8.01 0.75 12.38
C ASP A 115 -7.01 -0.26 12.96
N MET A 116 -5.89 0.20 13.55
CA MET A 116 -4.91 -0.62 14.28
C MET A 116 -5.48 -1.33 15.51
N ASN A 117 -6.50 -0.76 16.12
CA ASN A 117 -7.19 -1.32 17.29
C ASN A 117 -8.54 -1.96 16.93
N SER A 118 -8.85 -2.08 15.64
CA SER A 118 -10.09 -2.71 15.19
C SER A 118 -10.09 -4.22 15.51
N LYS A 119 -11.27 -4.85 15.53
CA LYS A 119 -11.41 -6.30 15.68
C LYS A 119 -11.04 -7.07 14.39
N THR A 120 -10.85 -6.35 13.29
CA THR A 120 -10.60 -6.94 11.98
C THR A 120 -9.10 -7.00 11.73
N ASP A 121 -8.51 -8.19 11.80
CA ASP A 121 -7.06 -8.36 11.69
C ASP A 121 -6.46 -7.78 10.39
N MET A 122 -7.21 -7.81 9.29
CA MET A 122 -6.79 -7.19 8.03
C MET A 122 -6.65 -5.67 8.13
N TYR A 123 -7.53 -4.99 8.85
CA TYR A 123 -7.42 -3.54 9.08
C TYR A 123 -6.25 -3.23 9.98
N ARG A 124 -6.06 -4.03 11.05
CA ARG A 124 -4.92 -3.87 11.95
C ARG A 124 -3.58 -3.98 11.20
N ALA A 125 -3.41 -5.07 10.45
CA ALA A 125 -2.18 -5.34 9.70
C ALA A 125 -1.89 -4.26 8.63
N ASN A 126 -2.91 -3.84 7.88
CA ASN A 126 -2.72 -2.84 6.83
C ASN A 126 -2.47 -1.45 7.41
N ALA A 127 -3.19 -1.06 8.47
CA ALA A 127 -2.98 0.22 9.13
C ALA A 127 -1.56 0.32 9.73
N ILE A 128 -1.02 -0.76 10.32
CA ILE A 128 0.37 -0.80 10.79
C ILE A 128 1.36 -0.53 9.65
N ARG A 129 1.16 -1.13 8.46
CA ARG A 129 2.06 -0.94 7.31
C ARG A 129 2.04 0.50 6.79
N VAL A 130 0.85 1.09 6.69
CA VAL A 130 0.69 2.47 6.22
C VAL A 130 1.24 3.44 7.24
N LEU A 131 0.83 3.31 8.50
CA LEU A 131 1.20 4.27 9.55
C LEU A 131 2.71 4.33 9.73
N CYS A 132 3.38 3.19 9.86
CA CYS A 132 4.84 3.16 9.98
C CYS A 132 5.58 3.71 8.77
N ARG A 133 4.96 3.77 7.59
CA ARG A 133 5.58 4.32 6.38
C ARG A 133 5.53 5.85 6.34
N ILE A 134 4.47 6.45 6.87
CA ILE A 134 4.20 7.90 6.81
C ILE A 134 4.53 8.65 8.11
N ILE A 135 4.81 7.93 9.21
CA ILE A 135 4.99 8.54 10.52
C ILE A 135 6.33 9.27 10.66
N ASP A 136 6.32 10.33 11.44
CA ASP A 136 7.47 11.12 11.85
C ASP A 136 7.93 10.77 13.29
N SER A 137 9.06 11.35 13.72
CA SER A 137 9.65 11.06 15.03
C SER A 137 8.76 11.44 16.21
N THR A 138 7.85 12.41 16.04
CA THR A 138 6.99 12.91 17.13
C THR A 138 5.85 11.95 17.44
N LEU A 139 5.22 11.37 16.41
CA LEU A 139 4.12 10.42 16.55
C LEU A 139 4.61 9.00 16.87
N LEU A 140 5.90 8.72 16.65
CA LEU A 140 6.51 7.41 16.84
C LEU A 140 6.34 6.85 18.25
N THR A 141 6.52 7.69 19.27
CA THR A 141 6.34 7.31 20.69
C THR A 141 4.91 6.83 20.97
N GLN A 142 3.91 7.40 20.29
CA GLN A 142 2.51 7.01 20.48
C GLN A 142 2.21 5.63 19.88
N ILE A 143 2.87 5.28 18.77
CA ILE A 143 2.63 4.00 18.09
C ILE A 143 3.49 2.85 18.64
N GLU A 144 4.58 3.16 19.34
CA GLU A 144 5.54 2.17 19.86
C GLU A 144 4.85 1.07 20.67
N ARG A 145 3.99 1.46 21.61
CA ARG A 145 3.22 0.50 22.42
C ARG A 145 2.37 -0.43 21.54
N TYR A 146 1.71 0.11 20.53
CA TYR A 146 0.86 -0.68 19.64
C TYR A 146 1.69 -1.64 18.77
N LEU A 147 2.88 -1.20 18.32
CA LEU A 147 3.81 -2.07 17.60
C LEU A 147 4.32 -3.23 18.47
N LYS A 148 4.74 -2.95 19.70
CA LYS A 148 5.18 -3.97 20.66
C LYS A 148 4.10 -5.05 20.87
N GLN A 149 2.84 -4.64 20.99
CA GLN A 149 1.70 -5.57 21.09
C GLN A 149 1.46 -6.35 19.79
N ALA A 150 1.57 -5.68 18.64
CA ALA A 150 1.32 -6.31 17.35
C ALA A 150 2.38 -7.35 16.96
N ILE A 151 3.65 -7.19 17.37
CA ILE A 151 4.73 -8.16 17.09
C ILE A 151 4.43 -9.53 17.69
N VAL A 152 3.85 -9.58 18.89
CA VAL A 152 3.51 -10.83 19.60
C VAL A 152 2.05 -11.25 19.39
N ASP A 153 1.39 -10.70 18.37
CA ASP A 153 0.00 -11.01 18.09
C ASP A 153 -0.18 -12.48 17.66
N LYS A 154 -1.32 -13.07 18.05
CA LYS A 154 -1.66 -14.45 17.70
C LYS A 154 -1.88 -14.61 16.19
N ASN A 155 -2.37 -13.56 15.52
CA ASN A 155 -2.56 -13.59 14.08
C ASN A 155 -1.22 -13.32 13.37
N PRO A 156 -0.70 -14.29 12.59
CA PRO A 156 0.59 -14.16 11.94
C PRO A 156 0.63 -13.01 10.92
N VAL A 157 -0.50 -12.60 10.35
CA VAL A 157 -0.56 -11.50 9.37
C VAL A 157 -0.28 -10.16 10.06
N VAL A 158 -0.79 -9.97 11.29
CA VAL A 158 -0.57 -8.76 12.09
C VAL A 158 0.86 -8.74 12.62
N ALA A 159 1.35 -9.86 13.16
CA ALA A 159 2.73 -9.99 13.61
C ALA A 159 3.74 -9.73 12.48
N SER A 160 3.51 -10.31 11.30
CA SER A 160 4.33 -10.08 10.11
C SER A 160 4.35 -8.61 9.68
N ALA A 161 3.17 -7.96 9.67
CA ALA A 161 3.06 -6.54 9.33
C ALA A 161 3.88 -5.68 10.29
N ALA A 162 3.75 -5.92 11.59
CA ALA A 162 4.48 -5.19 12.62
C ALA A 162 6.00 -5.42 12.54
N LEU A 163 6.44 -6.65 12.26
CA LEU A 163 7.84 -6.99 12.13
C LEU A 163 8.50 -6.27 10.94
N VAL A 164 7.86 -6.32 9.77
CA VAL A 164 8.36 -5.63 8.55
C VAL A 164 8.36 -4.12 8.75
N SER A 165 7.28 -3.57 9.33
CA SER A 165 7.21 -2.14 9.67
C SER A 165 8.28 -1.73 10.68
N GLY A 166 8.55 -2.55 11.70
CA GLY A 166 9.58 -2.30 12.70
C GLY A 166 10.98 -2.25 12.09
N ILE A 167 11.30 -3.17 11.17
CA ILE A 167 12.58 -3.16 10.44
C ILE A 167 12.72 -1.89 9.59
N TYR A 168 11.66 -1.50 8.88
CA TYR A 168 11.66 -0.25 8.13
C TYR A 168 11.93 0.97 9.03
N LEU A 169 11.28 1.04 10.19
CA LEU A 169 11.48 2.13 11.14
C LEU A 169 12.91 2.17 11.70
N LEU A 170 13.55 1.02 11.92
CA LEU A 170 14.97 0.97 12.34
C LEU A 170 15.91 1.58 11.28
N GLN A 171 15.57 1.44 10.00
CA GLN A 171 16.37 2.01 8.91
C GLN A 171 16.18 3.52 8.77
N VAL A 172 14.96 4.01 8.98
CA VAL A 172 14.60 5.43 8.79
C VAL A 172 14.84 6.27 10.05
N CYS A 173 14.70 5.67 11.22
CA CYS A 173 14.82 6.30 12.53
C CYS A 173 15.69 5.43 13.46
N PRO A 174 17.03 5.52 13.38
CA PRO A 174 17.93 4.72 14.20
C PRO A 174 17.86 5.05 15.70
N VAL A 175 17.12 6.10 16.08
CA VAL A 175 16.93 6.56 17.46
C VAL A 175 15.94 5.67 18.23
N LEU A 176 15.22 4.77 17.55
CA LEU A 176 14.36 3.79 18.21
C LEU A 176 15.18 2.85 19.10
N HIS A 177 14.78 2.83 20.37
CA HIS A 177 15.37 2.07 21.47
C HIS A 177 15.61 0.58 21.14
N LEU A 178 16.66 0.02 21.78
CA LEU A 178 17.04 -1.40 21.81
C LEU A 178 15.86 -2.37 22.01
N ASP A 179 14.75 -1.93 22.61
CA ASP A 179 13.57 -2.74 22.91
C ASP A 179 12.88 -3.31 21.67
N ILE A 180 12.64 -2.50 20.62
CA ILE A 180 12.03 -3.01 19.38
C ILE A 180 13.02 -3.96 18.69
N LEU A 181 14.31 -3.64 18.72
CA LEU A 181 15.35 -4.50 18.14
C LEU A 181 15.43 -5.86 18.88
N LEU A 182 15.36 -5.89 20.20
CA LEU A 182 15.32 -7.13 21.01
C LEU A 182 14.07 -7.96 20.69
N LEU A 183 12.91 -7.31 20.56
CA LEU A 183 11.65 -7.98 20.22
C LEU A 183 11.65 -8.51 18.78
N VAL A 184 12.16 -7.71 17.84
CA VAL A 184 12.30 -8.07 16.43
C VAL A 184 13.30 -9.22 16.30
N CYS A 185 14.51 -9.12 16.86
CA CYS A 185 15.53 -10.17 16.82
C CYS A 185 15.07 -11.47 17.49
N GLY A 186 14.42 -11.39 18.66
CA GLY A 186 13.87 -12.55 19.37
C GLY A 186 12.74 -13.22 18.59
N SER A 187 11.84 -12.45 17.99
CA SER A 187 10.71 -12.97 17.21
C SER A 187 11.13 -13.41 15.80
N PHE A 188 12.21 -12.85 15.23
CA PHE A 188 12.72 -13.23 13.90
C PHE A 188 13.15 -14.69 13.85
N SER A 189 13.77 -15.19 14.93
CA SER A 189 14.18 -16.60 15.05
C SER A 189 12.97 -17.55 14.98
N SER A 190 11.84 -17.16 15.58
CA SER A 190 10.59 -17.93 15.57
C SER A 190 9.81 -17.75 14.25
N PHE A 191 9.91 -16.58 13.62
CA PHE A 191 9.19 -16.26 12.39
C PHE A 191 9.80 -16.93 11.15
N LEU A 192 11.13 -17.05 11.08
CA LEU A 192 11.83 -17.77 10.00
C LEU A 192 11.47 -19.26 9.95
N LEU A 193 11.15 -19.85 11.11
CA LEU A 193 10.71 -21.25 11.22
C LEU A 193 9.26 -21.45 10.74
N CYS A 194 8.39 -20.43 10.83
CA CYS A 194 6.96 -20.54 10.52
C CYS A 194 6.57 -20.12 9.09
N PHE A 195 7.34 -19.26 8.41
CA PHE A 195 6.93 -18.71 7.09
C PHE A 195 8.07 -18.62 6.06
N PRO A 196 8.45 -19.74 5.40
CA PRO A 196 9.47 -19.72 4.34
C PRO A 196 9.04 -18.96 3.07
N HIS A 197 7.74 -18.81 2.80
CA HIS A 197 7.24 -18.20 1.55
C HIS A 197 7.18 -16.66 1.52
N VAL A 198 7.14 -16.00 2.69
CA VAL A 198 6.98 -14.52 2.78
C VAL A 198 8.23 -13.78 2.28
N CYS A 199 9.40 -14.44 2.30
CA CYS A 199 10.66 -13.88 1.78
C CYS A 199 10.64 -13.60 0.26
N THR A 200 9.75 -14.26 -0.48
CA THR A 200 9.69 -14.18 -1.95
C THR A 200 8.97 -12.92 -2.46
N ILE A 201 7.98 -12.43 -1.71
CA ILE A 201 7.12 -11.31 -2.14
C ILE A 201 7.84 -9.96 -2.00
N GLY A 202 8.72 -9.82 -1.01
CA GLY A 202 9.49 -8.59 -0.78
C GLY A 202 10.57 -8.27 -1.84
N ARG A 203 11.01 -9.26 -2.63
CA ARG A 203 12.02 -9.06 -3.69
C ARG A 203 11.44 -8.59 -5.03
N GLN A 204 10.14 -8.80 -5.29
CA GLN A 204 9.52 -8.38 -6.54
C GLN A 204 9.12 -6.89 -6.55
N VAL A 205 8.80 -6.31 -5.39
CA VAL A 205 8.36 -4.90 -5.28
C VAL A 205 9.54 -3.91 -5.27
N ARG A 206 10.79 -4.38 -5.12
CA ARG A 206 12.00 -3.52 -5.12
C ARG A 206 12.82 -3.65 -6.41
N LYS A 207 12.30 -4.36 -7.41
CA LYS A 207 12.92 -4.58 -8.73
C LYS A 207 12.06 -4.08 -9.89
N LEU A 208 11.00 -3.32 -9.60
CA LEU A 208 10.29 -2.49 -10.56
C LEU A 208 10.55 -1.03 -10.16
#